data_AF-A0A7V1LR87-F1
#
_entry.id   AF-A0A7V1LR87-F1
#
_cell.length_a   1.000
_cell.length_b   1.000
_cell.length_c   1.000
_cell.angle_alpha   90.00
_cell.angle_beta   90.00
_cell.angle_gamma   90.00
#
_symmetry.space_group_name_H-M   'P 1'
#
loop_
_entity.id
_entity.type
_entity.pdbx_description
1 polymer ?
#
loop_
_entity_poly.entity_id
_entity_poly.type
_entity_poly.pdbx_seq_one_letter_code
_entity_poly.pdbx_strand_id
1 'polypeptide(L)' 'MEEVVKKVTDYYSLFSHDLRKRTIKYSRQRRIAIYLSKITTGRKNSEIGNYFGVSPQAITNILAKVEDKI' A
#
# COMPACT_ATOMS: atom_id res chain seq x y z
N MET A 1 -8.28 -6.21 3.15
CA MET A 1 -7.38 -5.47 2.25
C MET A 1 -8.13 -4.87 1.07
N GLU A 2 -9.07 -5.60 0.44
CA GLU A 2 -9.82 -5.07 -0.70
C GLU A 2 -10.60 -3.78 -0.41
N GLU A 3 -11.24 -3.65 0.76
CA GLU A 3 -11.97 -2.42 1.12
C GLU A 3 -11.06 -1.19 1.22
N VAL A 4 -9.88 -1.34 1.83
CA VAL A 4 -8.89 -0.25 1.95
C VAL A 4 -8.39 0.14 0.56
N VAL A 5 -8.09 -0.85 -0.27
CA VAL A 5 -7.62 -0.63 -1.64
C VAL A 5 -8.69 0.10 -2.45
N LYS A 6 -9.95 -0.30 -2.32
CA LYS A 6 -11.10 0.35 -2.97
C LYS A 6 -11.21 1.82 -2.55
N LYS A 7 -11.18 2.12 -1.26
CA LYS A 7 -11.24 3.50 -0.75
C LYS A 7 -10.08 4.36 -1.29
N VAL A 8 -8.87 3.81 -1.37
CA VAL A 8 -7.71 4.52 -1.91
C VAL A 8 -7.81 4.71 -3.43
N THR A 9 -8.28 3.70 -4.16
CA THR A 9 -8.47 3.82 -5.61
C THR A 9 -9.55 4.83 -5.96
N ASP A 10 -10.64 4.87 -5.19
CA ASP A 10 -11.72 5.84 -5.36
C ASP A 10 -11.20 7.27 -5.11
N TYR A 11 -10.43 7.46 -4.03
CA TYR A 11 -9.84 8.77 -3.70
C TYR A 11 -8.88 9.29 -4.78
N TYR A 12 -8.06 8.42 -5.37
CA TYR A 12 -7.08 8.80 -6.39
C TYR A 12 -7.58 8.63 -7.83
N SER A 13 -8.82 8.21 -8.04
CA SER A 13 -9.37 7.85 -9.36
C SER A 13 -8.47 6.86 -10.13
N LEU A 14 -8.04 5.79 -9.45
CA LEU A 14 -7.18 4.74 -9.98
C LEU A 14 -7.92 3.40 -10.05
N PHE A 15 -7.34 2.42 -10.74
CA PHE A 15 -7.81 1.04 -10.63
C PHE A 15 -7.00 0.25 -9.60
N SER A 16 -7.61 -0.75 -8.98
CA SER A 16 -6.96 -1.62 -8.00
C SER A 16 -5.74 -2.37 -8.57
N HIS A 17 -5.74 -2.64 -9.88
CA HIS A 17 -4.60 -3.23 -10.57
C HIS A 17 -3.39 -2.27 -10.68
N ASP A 18 -3.61 -0.95 -10.71
CA ASP A 18 -2.54 0.05 -10.76
C ASP A 18 -1.73 0.09 -9.47
N LEU A 19 -2.38 -0.17 -8.33
CA LEU A 19 -1.73 -0.26 -7.02
C LEU A 19 -1.02 -1.59 -6.80
N ARG A 20 -1.41 -2.65 -7.53
CA ARG A 20 -0.72 -3.96 -7.49
C ARG A 20 0.50 -3.98 -8.42
N LYS A 21 0.50 -3.23 -9.52
CA LYS A 21 1.64 -3.14 -10.45
C LYS A 21 2.79 -2.30 -9.92
N ARG A 22 4.03 -2.69 -10.25
CA ARG A 22 5.26 -1.95 -9.90
C ARG A 22 5.51 -0.84 -10.91
N THR A 23 4.66 0.19 -10.88
CA THR A 23 4.76 1.34 -11.79
C THR A 23 5.19 2.59 -11.02
N ILE A 24 6.15 3.35 -11.57
CA ILE A 24 6.67 4.59 -10.96
C ILE A 24 5.55 5.62 -10.78
N LYS A 25 4.66 5.72 -11.79
CA LYS A 25 3.53 6.67 -11.86
C LYS A 25 2.63 6.64 -10.62
N TYR A 26 2.43 5.46 -10.01
CA TYR A 26 1.53 5.27 -8.87
C TYR A 26 2.25 4.87 -7.59
N SER A 27 3.56 5.08 -7.54
CA SER A 27 4.41 4.65 -6.43
C SER A 27 4.04 5.32 -5.10
N ARG A 28 3.59 6.59 -5.12
CA ARG A 28 3.15 7.32 -3.92
C ARG A 28 1.82 6.75 -3.39
N GLN A 29 0.84 6.59 -4.28
CA GLN A 29 -0.49 6.07 -3.95
C GLN A 29 -0.39 4.63 -3.43
N ARG A 30 0.48 3.80 -4.03
CA ARG A 30 0.75 2.45 -3.56
C ARG A 30 1.34 2.43 -2.15
N ARG A 31 2.28 3.33 -1.83
CA ARG A 31 2.83 3.44 -0.46
C ARG A 31 1.76 3.82 0.56
N ILE A 32 0.89 4.76 0.20
CA ILE A 32 -0.24 5.17 1.06
C ILE A 32 -1.21 4.01 1.25
N ALA A 33 -1.55 3.26 0.20
CA ALA A 33 -2.41 2.08 0.30
C ALA A 33 -1.82 1.00 1.23
N ILE A 34 -0.50 0.78 1.17
CA ILE A 34 0.21 -0.16 2.05
C ILE A 34 0.17 0.33 3.50
N TYR A 35 0.45 1.61 3.74
CA TYR A 35 0.40 2.21 5.08
C TYR A 35 -1.01 2.12 5.68
N LEU A 36 -2.03 2.54 4.93
CA LEU A 36 -3.43 2.45 5.35
C LEU A 36 -3.85 1.00 5.61
N SER A 37 -3.39 0.05 4.79
CA SER A 37 -3.66 -1.37 5.03
C SER A 37 -3.07 -1.85 6.34
N LYS A 38 -1.88 -1.37 6.71
CA LYS A 38 -1.24 -1.74 7.97
C LYS A 38 -2.01 -1.21 9.19
N ILE A 39 -2.34 0.08 9.20
CA ILE A 39 -2.99 0.72 10.36
C ILE A 39 -4.44 0.26 10.54
N THR A 40 -5.17 0.02 9.45
CA THR A 40 -6.61 -0.30 9.55
C THR A 40 -6.89 -1.77 9.75
N THR A 41 -6.03 -2.66 9.25
CA THR A 41 -6.30 -4.12 9.30
C THR A 41 -5.49 -4.86 10.34
N GLY A 42 -4.44 -4.25 10.91
CA GLY A 42 -3.56 -4.90 11.89
C GLY A 42 -2.78 -6.11 11.37
N ARG A 43 -2.83 -6.40 10.06
CA ARG A 43 -2.24 -7.60 9.47
C ARG A 43 -0.72 -7.63 9.52
N LYS A 44 -0.16 -8.84 9.39
CA LYS A 44 1.30 -9.03 9.32
C LYS A 44 1.87 -8.45 8.04
N ASN A 45 3.12 -7.97 8.09
CA ASN A 45 3.79 -7.39 6.92
C ASN A 45 3.93 -8.40 5.77
N SER A 46 4.02 -9.71 6.08
CA SER A 46 4.04 -10.77 5.07
C SER A 46 2.72 -10.87 4.30
N GLU A 47 1.58 -10.78 4.97
CA GLU A 47 0.26 -10.84 4.31
C GLU A 47 0.02 -9.63 3.42
N ILE A 48 0.34 -8.44 3.93
CA ILE A 48 0.22 -7.19 3.17
C ILE A 48 1.20 -7.24 1.98
N GLY A 49 2.41 -7.76 2.21
CA GLY A 49 3.43 -7.95 1.19
C GLY A 49 2.94 -8.83 0.05
N ASN A 50 2.37 -9.98 0.39
CA ASN A 50 1.81 -10.92 -0.57
C ASN A 50 0.71 -10.26 -1.43
N TYR A 51 -0.22 -9.54 -0.80
CA TYR A 51 -1.30 -8.87 -1.53
C TYR A 51 -0.81 -7.79 -2.49
N PHE A 52 0.16 -6.98 -2.07
CA PHE A 52 0.71 -5.91 -2.90
C PHE A 52 1.87 -6.37 -3.78
N GLY A 53 2.31 -7.64 -3.75
CA GLY A 53 3.47 -8.11 -4.49
C GLY A 53 4.78 -7.42 -4.08
N VAL A 54 5.01 -7.27 -2.78
CA VAL A 54 6.21 -6.66 -2.18
C VAL A 54 6.74 -7.52 -1.04
N SER A 55 8.06 -7.50 -0.82
CA SER A 55 8.65 -8.24 0.30
C SER A 55 8.23 -7.64 1.65
N PRO A 56 8.19 -8.46 2.73
CA PRO A 56 7.87 -7.96 4.07
C PRO A 56 8.81 -6.82 4.51
N GLN A 57 10.08 -6.89 4.12
CA GLN A 57 11.06 -5.85 4.43
C GLN A 57 10.84 -4.57 3.64
N ALA A 58 10.37 -4.67 2.39
CA ALA A 58 9.96 -3.50 1.62
C ALA A 58 8.79 -2.77 2.28
N ILE A 59 7.88 -3.50 2.96
CA ILE A 59 6.79 -2.87 3.73
C ILE A 59 7.34 -2.06 4.88
N THR A 60 8.26 -2.59 5.69
CA THR A 60 8.89 -1.85 6.79
C THR A 60 9.52 -0.54 6.28
N ASN A 61 10.24 -0.60 5.16
CA ASN A 61 10.85 0.59 4.57
C ASN A 61 9.82 1.61 4.04
N ILE A 62 8.67 1.13 3.56
CA ILE A 62 7.57 1.99 3.10
C ILE A 62 6.92 2.69 4.29
N LEU A 63 6.66 1.97 5.39
CA LEU A 63 6.07 2.53 6.60
C LEU A 63 6.95 3.65 7.17
N ALA A 64 8.24 3.38 7.36
CA ALA A 64 9.19 4.37 7.85
C ALA A 64 9.25 5.62 6.96
N LYS A 65 9.22 5.46 5.63
CA LYS A 65 9.23 6.59 4.67
C LYS A 65 7.94 7.40 4.65
N VAL A 66 6.81 6.81 5.03
CA VAL A 66 5.53 7.52 5.10
C VAL A 66 5.46 8.30 6.40
N GLU A 67 5.89 7.70 7.51
CA GLU A 67 5.92 8.34 8.84
C GLU A 67 6.91 9.50 8.91
N ASP A 68 8.09 9.37 8.29
CA ASP A 68 9.10 10.45 8.20
C ASP A 68 8.61 11.70 7.42
N LYS A 69 7.56 11.55 6.62
CA LYS A 69 6.99 12.64 5.80
C LYS A 69 5.73 13.27 6.38
N ILE A 70 5.29 12.84 7.56
CA ILE A 70 4.17 13.40 8.33
C ILE A 70 4.77 14.35 9.38
#